data_AF-X0UR23-F1
#
_entry.id   AF-X0UR23-F1
#
_cell.length_a   1.000
_cell.length_b   1.000
_cell.length_c   1.000
_cell.angle_alpha   90.00
_cell.angle_beta   90.00
_cell.angle_gamma   90.00
#
_symmetry.space_group_name_H-M   'P 1'
#
loop_
_entity.id
_entity.type
_entity.pdbx_description
1 polymer ?
#
loop_
_entity_poly.entity_id
_entity_poly.type
_entity_poly.pdbx_seq_one_letter_code
_entity_poly.pdbx_strand_id
1 'polypeptide(L)' 'MLDINFIREHPDEVKEALGKLYTTAPIDEILELDKKRREILQEVEQLKAKRNA' A
#
# COMPACT_ATOMS: atom_id res chain seq x y z
N MET A 1 1.72 -12.24 -9.11
CA MET A 1 1.43 -10.90 -8.57
C MET A 1 2.55 -10.57 -7.59
N LEU A 2 3.07 -9.34 -7.60
CA LEU A 2 3.97 -8.90 -6.53
C LEU A 2 3.14 -8.68 -5.26
N ASP A 3 3.59 -9.18 -4.12
CA ASP A 3 2.90 -8.96 -2.85
C ASP A 3 3.07 -7.52 -2.39
N ILE A 4 1.94 -6.84 -2.13
CA ILE A 4 1.93 -5.46 -1.60
C ILE A 4 2.62 -5.36 -0.22
N ASN A 5 2.59 -6.46 0.54
CA ASN A 5 3.31 -6.56 1.82
C ASN A 5 4.83 -6.42 1.61
N PHE A 6 5.37 -7.10 0.60
CA PHE A 6 6.80 -7.04 0.28
C PHE A 6 7.21 -5.64 -0.18
N ILE A 7 6.40 -4.99 -1.01
CA ILE A 7 6.64 -3.60 -1.45
C ILE A 7 6.65 -2.64 -0.26
N ARG A 8 5.81 -2.89 0.75
CA ARG A 8 5.74 -2.06 1.97
C ARG A 8 6.91 -2.30 2.92
N GLU A 9 7.36 -3.53 3.06
CA GLU A 9 8.47 -3.89 3.94
C GLU A 9 9.82 -3.49 3.33
N HIS A 10 9.95 -3.58 2.00
CA HIS A 10 11.20 -3.35 1.27
C HIS A 10 11.02 -2.38 0.08
N PRO A 11 10.52 -1.15 0.30
CA PRO A 11 10.25 -0.21 -0.79
C PRO A 11 11.52 0.18 -1.56
N ASP A 12 12.65 0.34 -0.86
CA ASP A 12 13.92 0.74 -1.46
C ASP A 12 14.53 -0.38 -2.32
N GLU A 13 14.46 -1.64 -1.85
CA GLU A 13 14.93 -2.80 -2.62
C GLU A 13 14.10 -3.00 -3.89
N VAL A 14 12.79 -2.77 -3.82
CA VAL A 14 11.91 -2.82 -4.98
C VAL A 14 12.25 -1.70 -5.96
N LYS A 15 12.52 -0.47 -5.50
CA LYS A 15 12.97 0.64 -6.36
C LYS A 15 14.31 0.33 -7.03
N GLU A 16 15.26 -0.24 -6.31
CA GLU A 16 16.56 -0.62 -6.86
C GLU A 16 16.41 -1.75 -7.91
N ALA A 17 15.57 -2.75 -7.63
CA ALA A 17 15.27 -3.84 -8.56
C ALA A 17 14.59 -3.32 -9.84
N LEU A 18 13.67 -2.37 -9.74
CA LEU A 18 13.05 -1.71 -10.89
C LEU A 18 14.11 -0.98 -11.74
N GLY A 19 15.05 -0.28 -11.09
CA GLY A 19 16.18 0.36 -11.76
C GLY A 19 17.04 -0.64 -12.53
N LYS A 20 17.36 -1.80 -11.93
CA LYS A 20 18.11 -2.89 -12.57
C LYS A 20 17.36 -3.51 -13.76
N LEU A 21 16.04 -3.52 -13.71
CA LEU A 21 15.15 -4.02 -14.76
C LEU A 21 14.88 -2.97 -15.85
N TYR A 22 15.50 -1.78 -15.77
CA TYR A 22 15.25 -0.64 -16.67
C TYR A 22 13.76 -0.31 -16.81
N THR A 23 13.01 -0.51 -15.73
CA THR A 23 11.57 -0.27 -15.71
C THR A 23 11.24 0.76 -14.65
N THR A 24 10.15 1.47 -14.85
CA THR A 24 9.67 2.48 -13.93
C THR A 24 8.30 2.04 -13.43
N ALA A 25 8.14 2.04 -12.10
CA ALA A 25 6.86 1.84 -11.47
C ALA A 25 6.68 2.90 -10.38
N PRO A 26 5.49 3.48 -10.23
CA PRO A 26 5.22 4.51 -9.24
C PRO A 26 5.01 3.87 -7.85
N ILE A 27 6.08 3.31 -7.28
CA ILE A 27 6.04 2.62 -5.97
C ILE A 27 5.52 3.54 -4.86
N ASP A 28 5.94 4.80 -4.87
CA ASP A 28 5.49 5.80 -3.90
C ASP A 28 3.97 6.03 -3.99
N GLU A 29 3.41 6.15 -5.20
CA GLU A 29 1.97 6.32 -5.39
C GLU A 29 1.19 5.07 -4.96
N ILE A 30 1.73 3.89 -5.24
CA ILE A 30 1.13 2.61 -4.83
C ILE A 30 1.04 2.54 -3.30
N LEU A 31 2.11 2.91 -2.60
CA LEU A 31 2.15 2.92 -1.13
C LEU A 31 1.19 3.95 -0.53
N GLU A 32 1.09 5.14 -1.13
CA GLU A 32 0.14 6.17 -0.71
C GLU A 32 -1.33 5.72 -0.90
N LEU A 33 -1.64 5.08 -2.02
CA LEU A 33 -2.97 4.52 -2.27
C LEU A 33 -3.31 3.38 -1.29
N ASP A 34 -2.34 2.52 -0.98
CA ASP A 34 -2.53 1.46 0.03
C ASP A 34 -2.78 2.05 1.42
N LYS A 35 -2.06 3.11 1.79
CA LYS A 35 -2.27 3.83 3.05
C LYS A 35 -3.70 4.39 3.14
N LYS A 36 -4.15 5.11 2.11
CA LYS A 36 -5.52 5.64 2.04
C LYS A 36 -6.57 4.53 2.14
N ARG A 37 -6.35 3.41 1.46
CA ARG A 37 -7.24 2.25 1.53
C ARG A 37 -7.38 1.73 2.96
N ARG A 38 -6.27 1.63 3.71
CA ARG A 38 -6.27 1.18 5.11
C ARG A 38 -6.98 2.16 6.04
N GLU A 39 -6.77 3.46 5.85
CA GLU A 39 -7.48 4.50 6.61
C GLU A 39 -9.00 4.41 6.40
N ILE A 40 -9.46 4.27 5.14
CA ILE A 40 -10.88 4.13 4.82
C ILE A 40 -11.46 2.84 5.42
N LEU A 41 -10.73 1.72 5.37
CA LEU A 41 -11.19 0.46 5.97
C LEU A 41 -11.38 0.61 7.48
N GLN A 42 -10.42 1.24 8.15
CA GLN A 42 -10.50 1.49 9.59
C GLN A 42 -11.68 2.41 9.92
N GLU A 43 -11.90 3.46 9.12
CA GLU A 43 -13.04 4.36 9.29
C GLU A 43 -14.38 3.61 9.12
N VAL A 44 -14.49 2.77 8.09
CA VAL A 44 -15.67 1.93 7.85
C VAL A 44 -15.93 0.98 9.01
N GLU A 45 -14.89 0.35 9.58
CA GLU A 45 -15.02 -0.50 10.76
C GLU A 45 -15.49 0.29 11.99
N GLN A 46 -14.94 1.48 12.23
CA GLN A 46 -15.37 2.36 13.32
C GLN A 46 -16.84 2.79 13.15
N LEU A 47 -17.26 3.16 11.94
CA LEU A 47 -18.64 3.54 11.64
C LEU A 47 -19.60 2.37 11.83
N LYS A 48 -19.22 1.16 11.40
CA LYS A 48 -19.99 -0.06 11.64
C LYS A 48 -20.11 -0.38 13.13
N ALA A 49 -19.02 -0.24 13.89
CA ALA A 49 -19.02 -0.43 15.34
C ALA A 49 -19.94 0.58 16.04
N LYS A 50 -19.87 1.87 15.66
CA LYS A 50 -20.77 2.91 16.17
C LYS A 50 -22.24 2.65 15.84
N ARG A 51 -22.55 2.11 14.67
CA ARG A 51 -23.94 1.82 14.25
C ARG A 51 -24.54 0.62 14.97
N ASN A 52 -23.72 -0.35 15.36
CA ASN A 52 -24.18 -1.60 15.97
C ASN A 52 -24.11 -1.59 17.52
N ALA A 53 -23.65 -0.50 18.13
CA ALA A 53 -23.66 -0.25 19.57
C ALA A 53 -24.97 0.42 19.99
#